data_AF-A0A662NQ12-F1
#
_entry.id   AF-A0A662NQ12-F1
#
_cell.length_a   1.000
_cell.length_b   1.000
_cell.length_c   1.000
_cell.angle_alpha   90.00
_cell.angle_beta   90.00
_cell.angle_gamma   90.00
#
_symmetry.space_group_name_H-M   'P 1'
#
loop_
_entity.id
_entity.type
_entity.pdbx_description
1 polymer ?
#
loop_
_entity_poly.entity_id
_entity_poly.type
_entity_poly.pdbx_seq_one_letter_code
_entity_poly.pdbx_strand_id
1 'polypeptide(L)'
;MNQVNFHKILEKVKTFQSKKVKRINHNSIAILTLLINLCANYKKNYCYPSQDWILSTLADKYKIYISKRTLNYHLRLLEDLGFIQRKRRISRAKNGTLQPKSTLYILAKKAFTYIKNRIKEVWHWLRKRGDWKKNIIVMAELERIKQVDPQKRQAHYIALIKAICST
;
A
#
# COMPACT_ATOMS: atom_id res chain seq x y z
N MET A 1 -10.22 -31.86 35.47
CA MET A 1 -9.32 -31.36 34.39
C MET A 1 -10.17 -30.74 33.28
N ASN A 2 -10.20 -29.40 33.13
CA ASN A 2 -10.57 -28.65 31.89
C ASN A 2 -10.76 -27.13 32.07
N GLN A 3 -10.30 -26.51 33.17
CA GLN A 3 -10.42 -25.05 33.35
C GLN A 3 -9.36 -24.22 32.58
N VAL A 4 -8.32 -24.85 32.02
CA VAL A 4 -7.17 -24.15 31.41
C VAL A 4 -7.47 -23.59 30.00
N ASN A 5 -8.53 -24.04 29.32
CA ASN A 5 -8.84 -23.60 27.94
C ASN A 5 -9.72 -22.35 27.86
N PHE A 6 -10.61 -22.12 28.83
CA PHE A 6 -11.53 -20.99 28.78
C PHE A 6 -10.80 -19.64 28.92
N HIS A 7 -9.79 -19.57 29.79
CA HIS A 7 -9.02 -18.35 29.99
C HIS A 7 -8.21 -17.95 28.75
N LYS A 8 -7.57 -18.91 28.06
CA LYS A 8 -6.85 -18.68 26.79
C LYS A 8 -7.78 -18.24 25.66
N ILE A 9 -9.01 -18.77 25.61
CA ILE A 9 -10.02 -18.36 24.63
C ILE A 9 -10.48 -16.93 24.94
N LEU A 10 -10.73 -16.59 26.21
CA LEU A 10 -11.12 -15.24 26.63
C LEU A 10 -10.01 -14.21 26.39
N GLU A 11 -8.73 -14.55 26.56
CA GLU A 11 -7.61 -13.68 26.17
C GLU A 11 -7.52 -13.48 24.64
N LYS A 12 -7.74 -14.54 23.85
CA LYS A 12 -7.83 -14.44 22.38
C LYS A 12 -9.03 -13.60 21.94
N VAL A 13 -10.17 -13.71 22.62
CA VAL A 13 -11.37 -12.92 22.31
C VAL A 13 -11.18 -11.46 22.74
N LYS A 14 -10.54 -11.18 23.87
CA LYS A 14 -10.19 -9.80 24.29
C LYS A 14 -9.16 -9.14 23.36
N THR A 15 -8.16 -9.89 22.88
CA THR A 15 -7.21 -9.41 21.85
C THR A 15 -7.85 -9.26 20.47
N PHE A 16 -8.95 -9.98 20.20
CA PHE A 16 -9.74 -9.84 18.98
C PHE A 16 -10.72 -8.66 19.06
N GLN A 17 -11.41 -8.47 20.18
CA GLN A 17 -12.37 -7.38 20.41
C GLN A 17 -11.69 -6.02 20.61
N SER A 18 -10.44 -5.96 21.10
CA SER A 18 -9.65 -4.71 21.13
C SER A 18 -9.16 -4.26 19.74
N LYS A 19 -9.15 -5.17 18.75
CA LYS A 19 -8.94 -4.83 17.34
C LYS A 19 -10.26 -4.41 16.70
N LYS A 20 -10.78 -3.25 17.08
CA LYS A 20 -11.68 -2.50 16.19
C LYS A 20 -10.92 -2.32 14.88
N VAL A 21 -11.28 -3.08 13.84
CA VAL A 21 -10.51 -3.14 12.59
C VAL A 21 -10.47 -1.74 12.01
N LYS A 22 -9.33 -1.04 12.18
CA LYS A 22 -9.15 0.31 11.66
C LYS A 22 -9.31 0.23 10.15
N ARG A 23 -10.41 0.76 9.63
CA ARG A 23 -10.64 0.84 8.19
C ARG A 23 -9.62 1.80 7.59
N ILE A 24 -9.01 1.38 6.49
CA ILE A 24 -8.12 2.25 5.73
C ILE A 24 -8.96 3.31 5.01
N ASN A 25 -8.57 4.58 5.16
CA ASN A 25 -9.26 5.70 4.51
C ASN A 25 -8.68 5.98 3.11
N HIS A 26 -9.36 6.84 2.35
CA HIS A 26 -8.98 7.19 0.98
C HIS A 26 -7.53 7.69 0.88
N ASN A 27 -7.11 8.62 1.76
CA ASN A 27 -5.75 9.17 1.75
C ASN A 27 -4.69 8.10 2.03
N SER A 28 -4.94 7.19 2.98
CA SER A 28 -4.05 6.05 3.24
C SER A 28 -3.97 5.10 2.04
N ILE A 29 -5.06 4.89 1.30
CA ILE A 29 -5.05 4.10 0.07
C ILE A 29 -4.20 4.79 -1.00
N ALA A 30 -4.33 6.11 -1.17
CA ALA A 30 -3.52 6.88 -2.13
C ALA A 30 -2.03 6.80 -1.79
N ILE A 31 -1.66 7.00 -0.51
CA ILE A 31 -0.28 6.84 -0.03
C ILE A 31 0.24 5.43 -0.29
N LEU A 32 -0.54 4.40 0.06
CA LEU A 32 -0.15 3.00 -0.17
C LEU A 32 0.08 2.71 -1.65
N THR A 33 -0.82 3.20 -2.51
CA THR A 33 -0.73 3.07 -3.96
C THR A 33 0.51 3.77 -4.51
N LEU A 34 0.83 4.97 -4.02
CA LEU A 34 2.04 5.69 -4.38
C LEU A 34 3.32 4.92 -4.03
N LEU A 35 3.41 4.37 -2.81
CA LEU A 35 4.58 3.59 -2.38
C LEU A 35 4.73 2.30 -3.20
N ILE A 36 3.61 1.63 -3.49
CA ILE A 36 3.55 0.47 -4.37
C ILE A 36 4.05 0.83 -5.78
N ASN A 37 3.59 1.95 -6.34
CA ASN A 37 4.02 2.46 -7.64
C ASN A 37 5.53 2.69 -7.70
N LEU A 38 6.11 3.29 -6.67
CA LEU A 38 7.55 3.50 -6.57
C LEU A 38 8.32 2.18 -6.56
N CYS A 39 7.92 1.27 -5.66
CA CYS A 39 8.56 -0.04 -5.51
C CYS A 39 8.58 -0.81 -6.84
N ALA A 40 7.46 -0.81 -7.56
CA ALA A 40 7.35 -1.45 -8.87
C ALA A 40 8.22 -0.84 -9.96
N ASN A 41 8.26 0.50 -10.05
CA ASN A 41 9.09 1.18 -11.04
C ASN A 41 10.57 0.76 -10.91
N TYR A 42 11.04 0.55 -9.68
CA TYR A 42 12.42 0.15 -9.38
C TYR A 42 12.61 -1.36 -9.18
N LYS A 43 11.57 -2.18 -9.42
CA LYS A 43 11.59 -3.64 -9.24
C LYS A 43 12.10 -4.08 -7.86
N LYS A 44 11.76 -3.33 -6.81
CA LYS A 44 12.16 -3.58 -5.42
C LYS A 44 10.93 -3.61 -4.54
N ASN A 45 10.95 -4.40 -3.45
CA ASN A 45 9.88 -4.40 -2.46
C ASN A 45 10.01 -3.26 -1.42
N TYR A 46 10.93 -2.33 -1.66
CA TYR A 46 11.19 -1.18 -0.79
C TYR A 46 11.44 0.08 -1.60
N CYS A 47 11.16 1.22 -0.98
CA CYS A 47 11.48 2.55 -1.51
C CYS A 47 11.89 3.48 -0.37
N TYR A 48 12.59 4.57 -0.67
CA TYR A 48 13.03 5.55 0.34
C TYR A 48 12.76 7.01 -0.07
N PRO A 49 11.55 7.36 -0.55
CA PRO A 49 11.21 8.75 -0.85
C PRO A 49 11.30 9.65 0.39
N SER A 50 11.67 10.91 0.19
CA SER A 50 11.53 11.92 1.23
C SER A 50 10.05 12.18 1.52
N GLN A 51 9.72 12.63 2.75
CA GLN A 51 8.33 12.96 3.08
C GLN A 51 7.81 14.12 2.23
N ASP A 52 8.66 15.08 1.93
CA ASP A 52 8.27 16.25 1.13
C ASP A 52 7.98 15.86 -0.32
N TRP A 53 8.73 14.89 -0.89
CA TRP A 53 8.41 14.31 -2.19
C TRP A 53 7.09 13.53 -2.20
N ILE A 54 6.78 12.81 -1.11
CA ILE A 54 5.48 12.13 -0.98
C ILE A 54 4.36 13.17 -1.01
N LEU A 55 4.50 14.26 -0.25
CA LEU A 55 3.50 15.32 -0.19
C LEU A 55 3.29 15.99 -1.55
N SER A 56 4.36 16.38 -2.24
CA SER A 56 4.24 17.00 -3.58
C SER A 56 3.57 16.04 -4.56
N THR A 57 3.97 14.76 -4.57
CA THR A 57 3.39 13.78 -5.50
C THR A 57 1.92 13.50 -5.20
N LEU A 58 1.51 13.52 -3.92
CA LEU A 58 0.10 13.39 -3.54
C LEU A 58 -0.73 14.59 -4.01
N ALA A 59 -0.19 15.81 -3.89
CA ALA A 59 -0.83 17.01 -4.40
C ALA A 59 -0.98 16.96 -5.92
N ASP A 60 0.10 16.63 -6.64
CA ASP A 60 0.12 16.68 -8.11
C ASP A 60 -0.79 15.62 -8.74
N LYS A 61 -0.64 14.36 -8.29
CA LYS A 61 -1.25 13.20 -8.95
C LYS A 61 -2.59 12.79 -8.37
N TYR A 62 -2.79 13.01 -7.07
CA TYR A 62 -4.00 12.55 -6.37
C TYR A 62 -4.87 13.73 -5.92
N LYS A 63 -4.43 14.98 -6.11
CA LYS A 63 -5.10 16.19 -5.61
C LYS A 63 -5.36 16.15 -4.11
N ILE A 64 -4.47 15.49 -3.36
CA ILE A 64 -4.53 15.35 -1.91
C ILE A 64 -3.53 16.31 -1.28
N TYR A 65 -4.03 17.33 -0.60
CA TYR A 65 -3.23 18.30 0.15
C TYR A 65 -3.31 17.99 1.65
N ILE A 66 -2.21 17.50 2.21
CA ILE A 66 -2.14 17.14 3.64
C ILE A 66 -0.85 17.64 4.27
N SER A 67 -0.88 17.89 5.58
CA SER A 67 0.32 18.25 6.33
C SER A 67 1.26 17.04 6.52
N LYS A 68 2.53 17.31 6.83
CA LYS A 68 3.51 16.29 7.21
C LYS A 68 3.08 15.49 8.45
N ARG A 69 2.41 16.14 9.41
CA ARG A 69 1.82 15.47 10.59
C ARG A 69 0.75 14.47 10.18
N THR A 70 -0.16 14.89 9.29
CA THR A 70 -1.23 14.04 8.76
C THR A 70 -0.65 12.87 7.94
N LEU A 71 0.36 13.12 7.10
CA LEU A 71 1.08 12.06 6.39
C LEU A 71 1.66 11.02 7.37
N ASN A 72 2.32 11.47 8.44
CA ASN A 72 2.89 10.57 9.45
C ASN A 72 1.81 9.75 10.17
N TYR A 73 0.63 10.32 10.41
CA TYR A 73 -0.52 9.59 10.95
C TYR A 73 -0.97 8.46 9.99
N HIS A 74 -1.13 8.75 8.70
CA HIS A 74 -1.50 7.73 7.71
C HIS A 74 -0.42 6.66 7.54
N LEU A 75 0.86 7.04 7.54
CA LEU A 75 1.97 6.09 7.48
C LEU A 75 1.99 5.18 8.72
N ARG A 76 1.72 5.71 9.91
CA ARG A 76 1.61 4.90 11.11
C ARG A 76 0.42 3.94 11.04
N LEU A 77 -0.74 4.41 10.55
CA LEU A 77 -1.90 3.56 10.32
C LEU A 77 -1.58 2.40 9.36
N LEU A 78 -0.89 2.67 8.26
CA LEU A 78 -0.48 1.63 7.30
C LEU A 78 0.50 0.61 7.90
N GLU A 79 1.38 1.07 8.79
CA GLU A 79 2.31 0.23 9.55
C GLU A 79 1.57 -0.65 10.56
N ASP A 80 0.67 -0.07 11.37
CA ASP A 80 -0.19 -0.80 12.32
C ASP A 80 -1.04 -1.87 11.62
N LEU A 81 -1.50 -1.59 10.40
CA LEU A 81 -2.27 -2.53 9.57
C LEU A 81 -1.40 -3.59 8.90
N GLY A 82 -0.07 -3.52 9.02
CA GLY A 82 0.87 -4.48 8.44
C GLY A 82 0.99 -4.38 6.92
N PHE A 83 0.68 -3.22 6.33
CA PHE A 83 0.89 -2.98 4.90
C PHE A 83 2.32 -2.57 4.60
N ILE A 84 2.93 -1.78 5.49
CA ILE A 84 4.29 -1.28 5.33
C ILE A 84 5.10 -1.51 6.61
N GLN A 85 6.42 -1.49 6.48
CA GLN A 85 7.35 -1.35 7.59
C GLN A 85 8.23 -0.12 7.33
N ARG A 86 8.51 0.66 8.37
CA ARG A 86 9.42 1.81 8.28
C ARG A 86 10.75 1.49 8.95
N LYS A 87 11.87 1.69 8.25
CA LYS A 87 13.22 1.62 8.83
C LYS A 87 13.92 2.96 8.66
N ARG A 88 14.38 3.54 9.77
CA ARG A 88 15.22 4.75 9.74
C ARG A 88 16.57 4.40 9.11
N ARG A 89 17.09 5.30 8.28
CA ARG A 89 18.40 5.14 7.65
C ARG A 89 19.32 6.20 8.23
N ILE A 90 20.51 5.77 8.62
CA ILE A 90 21.54 6.64 9.18
C ILE A 90 22.85 6.27 8.46
N SER A 91 23.64 7.26 8.09
CA SER A 91 25.00 7.06 7.57
C SER A 91 26.00 7.85 8.41
N ARG A 92 27.26 7.40 8.44
CA ARG A 92 28.36 8.20 9.00
C ARG A 92 28.92 9.12 7.93
N ALA A 93 29.08 10.39 8.27
CA ALA A 93 29.82 11.35 7.47
C ALA A 93 31.34 11.15 7.63
N LYS A 94 32.13 11.80 6.78
CA LYS A 94 33.61 11.74 6.84
C LYS A 94 34.18 12.20 8.18
N ASN A 95 33.50 13.12 8.86
CA ASN A 95 33.85 13.60 10.20
C ASN A 95 33.32 12.71 11.34
N GLY A 96 32.82 11.50 11.05
CA GLY A 96 32.29 10.57 12.04
C GLY A 96 30.86 10.86 12.52
N THR A 97 30.27 12.00 12.16
CA THR A 97 28.91 12.37 12.59
C THR A 97 27.83 11.52 11.93
N LEU A 98 26.74 11.25 12.66
CA LEU A 98 25.59 10.51 12.14
C LEU A 98 24.67 11.44 11.34
N GLN A 99 24.51 11.15 10.05
CA GLN A 99 23.60 11.86 9.15
C GLN A 99 22.31 11.04 8.95
N PRO A 100 21.15 11.57 9.35
CA PRO A 100 19.88 10.93 9.06
C PRO A 100 19.59 10.98 7.55
N LYS A 101 19.12 9.86 7.00
CA LYS A 101 18.68 9.73 5.61
C LYS A 101 17.16 9.53 5.56
N SER A 102 16.60 9.62 4.35
CA SER A 102 15.18 9.34 4.13
C SER A 102 14.79 7.96 4.65
N THR A 103 13.60 7.87 5.23
CA THR A 103 13.09 6.62 5.81
C THR A 103 12.88 5.59 4.71
N LEU A 104 13.30 4.35 4.97
CA LEU A 104 13.02 3.20 4.13
C LEU A 104 11.60 2.70 4.42
N TYR A 105 10.79 2.56 3.38
CA TYR A 105 9.48 1.94 3.43
C TYR A 105 9.56 0.60 2.73
N ILE A 106 9.28 -0.48 3.45
CA ILE A 106 9.25 -1.86 2.93
C ILE A 106 7.79 -2.28 2.81
N LEU A 107 7.39 -2.77 1.65
CA LEU A 107 6.03 -3.23 1.41
C LEU A 107 5.86 -4.69 1.83
N ALA A 108 4.84 -4.96 2.63
CA ALA A 108 4.44 -6.32 2.96
C ALA A 108 3.66 -6.96 1.80
N LYS A 109 3.70 -8.30 1.69
CA LYS A 109 2.87 -9.07 0.74
C LYS A 109 1.37 -8.69 0.84
N LYS A 110 0.91 -8.40 2.07
CA LYS A 110 -0.45 -7.95 2.38
C LYS A 110 -0.86 -6.69 1.61
N ALA A 111 0.05 -5.74 1.41
CA ALA A 111 -0.23 -4.51 0.66
C ALA A 111 -0.60 -4.79 -0.80
N PHE A 112 0.18 -5.66 -1.45
CA PHE A 112 -0.07 -6.05 -2.84
C PHE A 112 -1.38 -6.83 -2.97
N THR A 113 -1.65 -7.77 -2.06
CA THR A 113 -2.91 -8.52 -2.06
C THR A 113 -4.12 -7.61 -1.87
N TYR A 114 -4.03 -6.64 -0.96
CA TYR A 114 -5.10 -5.69 -0.71
C TYR A 114 -5.45 -4.87 -1.95
N ILE A 115 -4.44 -4.29 -2.59
CA ILE A 115 -4.64 -3.50 -3.81
C ILE A 115 -5.17 -4.37 -4.96
N LYS A 116 -4.67 -5.59 -5.14
CA LYS A 116 -5.19 -6.53 -6.16
C LYS A 116 -6.68 -6.81 -5.98
N ASN A 117 -7.13 -7.03 -4.75
CA ASN A 117 -8.54 -7.26 -4.46
C ASN A 117 -9.37 -6.01 -4.73
N ARG A 118 -8.85 -4.82 -4.39
CA ARG A 118 -9.54 -3.56 -4.67
C ARG A 118 -9.73 -3.30 -6.17
N ILE A 119 -8.74 -3.63 -7.00
CA ILE A 119 -8.88 -3.56 -8.46
C ILE A 119 -10.00 -4.48 -8.95
N LYS A 120 -10.06 -5.71 -8.43
CA LYS A 120 -11.14 -6.64 -8.79
C LYS A 120 -12.52 -6.10 -8.41
N GLU A 121 -12.66 -5.49 -7.24
CA GLU A 121 -13.91 -4.86 -6.81
C GLU A 121 -14.31 -3.72 -7.76
N VAL A 122 -13.37 -2.82 -8.09
CA VAL A 122 -13.61 -1.73 -9.06
C VAL A 122 -14.01 -2.29 -10.41
N TRP A 123 -13.36 -3.37 -10.87
CA TRP A 123 -13.71 -4.05 -12.11
C TRP A 123 -15.12 -4.65 -12.08
N HIS A 124 -15.48 -5.38 -11.02
CA HIS A 124 -16.84 -5.93 -10.88
C HIS A 124 -17.89 -4.83 -10.89
N TRP A 125 -17.60 -3.68 -10.29
CA TRP A 125 -18.47 -2.52 -10.30
C TRP A 125 -18.58 -1.89 -11.70
N LEU A 126 -17.46 -1.69 -12.42
CA LEU A 126 -17.44 -1.19 -13.80
C LEU A 126 -18.20 -2.13 -14.76
N ARG A 127 -18.08 -3.44 -14.57
CA ARG A 127 -18.82 -4.45 -15.32
C ARG A 127 -20.33 -4.31 -15.13
N LYS A 128 -20.79 -4.11 -13.90
CA LYS A 128 -22.22 -3.89 -13.60
C LYS A 128 -22.77 -2.60 -14.21
N ARG A 129 -21.93 -1.58 -14.42
CA ARG A 129 -22.33 -0.29 -15.00
C ARG A 129 -22.47 -0.30 -16.52
N GLY A 130 -22.08 -1.38 -17.22
CA GLY A 130 -22.18 -1.47 -18.68
C GLY A 130 -21.12 -0.68 -19.45
N ASP A 131 -20.08 -0.18 -18.79
CA ASP A 131 -19.01 0.61 -19.42
C ASP A 131 -17.98 -0.32 -20.13
N TRP A 132 -18.44 -0.93 -21.23
CA TRP A 132 -17.78 -2.03 -21.94
C TRP A 132 -16.37 -1.68 -22.46
N LYS A 133 -16.14 -0.42 -22.88
CA LYS A 133 -14.83 0.04 -23.40
C LYS A 133 -13.74 -0.03 -22.34
N LYS A 134 -14.02 0.44 -21.12
CA LYS A 134 -13.08 0.38 -19.99
C LYS A 134 -12.86 -1.07 -19.52
N ASN A 135 -13.91 -1.90 -19.59
CA ASN A 135 -13.82 -3.31 -19.24
C ASN A 135 -12.87 -4.10 -20.16
N ILE A 136 -12.88 -3.84 -21.47
CA ILE A 136 -12.00 -4.53 -22.44
C ILE A 136 -10.52 -4.20 -22.16
N ILE A 137 -10.20 -2.92 -21.94
CA ILE A 137 -8.82 -2.48 -21.67
C ILE A 137 -8.29 -3.12 -20.39
N VAL A 138 -9.09 -3.13 -19.32
CA VAL A 138 -8.70 -3.73 -18.04
C VAL A 138 -8.53 -5.25 -18.16
N MET A 139 -9.35 -5.92 -18.96
CA MET A 139 -9.28 -7.37 -19.17
C MET A 139 -8.06 -7.81 -19.96
N ALA A 140 -7.80 -7.15 -21.09
CA ALA A 140 -6.62 -7.42 -21.92
C ALA A 140 -5.33 -7.29 -21.11
N GLU A 141 -5.27 -6.30 -20.22
CA GLU A 141 -4.10 -6.08 -19.37
C GLU A 141 -4.03 -7.10 -18.22
N LEU A 142 -5.15 -7.46 -17.59
CA LEU A 142 -5.18 -8.52 -16.56
C LEU A 142 -4.78 -9.89 -17.12
N GLU A 143 -5.12 -10.20 -18.36
CA GLU A 143 -4.72 -11.44 -19.03
C GLU A 143 -3.24 -11.43 -19.39
N ARG A 144 -2.72 -10.32 -19.91
CA ARG A 144 -1.27 -10.12 -20.09
C ARG A 144 -0.52 -10.29 -18.77
N ILE A 145 -1.02 -9.70 -17.68
CA ILE A 145 -0.45 -9.84 -16.34
C ILE A 145 -0.37 -11.31 -15.91
N LYS A 146 -1.36 -12.15 -16.24
CA LYS A 146 -1.34 -13.57 -15.87
C LYS A 146 -0.24 -14.34 -16.59
N GLN A 147 0.10 -13.97 -17.82
CA GLN A 147 1.15 -14.64 -18.60
C GLN A 147 2.57 -14.22 -18.18
N VAL A 148 2.70 -13.09 -17.50
CA VAL A 148 3.99 -12.59 -16.99
C VAL A 148 4.44 -13.36 -15.75
N ASP A 149 5.75 -13.56 -15.62
CA ASP A 149 6.41 -14.16 -14.46
C ASP A 149 5.91 -13.56 -13.11
N PRO A 150 5.59 -14.38 -12.08
CA PRO A 150 5.02 -13.91 -10.82
C PRO A 150 5.74 -12.74 -10.15
N GLN A 151 7.07 -12.62 -10.30
CA GLN A 151 7.84 -11.52 -9.74
C GLN A 151 7.61 -10.21 -10.52
N LYS A 152 7.40 -10.32 -11.84
CA LYS A 152 7.10 -9.19 -12.74
C LYS A 152 5.62 -8.78 -12.71
N ARG A 153 4.69 -9.67 -12.33
CA ARG A 153 3.24 -9.39 -12.26
C ARG A 153 2.90 -8.15 -11.44
N GLN A 154 3.66 -7.89 -10.38
CA GLN A 154 3.43 -6.73 -9.51
C GLN A 154 3.52 -5.43 -10.30
N ALA A 155 4.55 -5.24 -11.11
CA ALA A 155 4.74 -4.02 -11.90
C ALA A 155 3.58 -3.78 -12.89
N HIS A 156 3.04 -4.84 -13.49
CA HIS A 156 1.93 -4.72 -14.43
C HIS A 156 0.58 -4.47 -13.75
N TYR A 157 0.29 -5.09 -12.59
CA TYR A 157 -0.91 -4.73 -11.79
C TYR A 157 -0.92 -3.24 -11.44
N ILE A 158 0.27 -2.67 -11.25
CA ILE A 158 0.48 -1.29 -10.83
C ILE A 158 0.34 -0.32 -12.01
N ALA A 159 0.86 -0.69 -13.19
CA ALA A 159 0.60 0.03 -14.44
C ALA A 159 -0.91 0.09 -14.74
N LEU A 160 -1.62 -1.02 -14.53
CA LEU A 160 -3.06 -1.11 -14.68
C LEU A 160 -3.82 -0.17 -13.71
N ILE A 161 -3.40 -0.08 -12.44
CA ILE A 161 -4.02 0.87 -11.48
C ILE A 161 -3.84 2.31 -11.97
N LYS A 162 -2.65 2.70 -12.45
CA LYS A 162 -2.43 4.05 -12.98
C LYS A 162 -3.38 4.34 -14.14
N ALA A 163 -3.54 3.42 -15.08
CA ALA A 163 -4.45 3.58 -16.20
C ALA A 163 -5.92 3.77 -15.74
N ILE A 164 -6.36 3.00 -14.73
CA ILE A 164 -7.71 3.07 -14.19
C ILE A 164 -7.94 4.36 -13.38
N CYS A 165 -6.94 4.83 -12.62
CA CYS A 165 -7.07 5.99 -11.74
C CYS A 165 -6.75 7.34 -12.39
N SER A 166 -6.11 7.35 -13.56
CA SER A 166 -5.79 8.57 -14.32
C SER A 166 -6.86 8.96 -15.36
N THR A 167 -7.98 8.24 -15.40
CA THR A 167 -9.17 8.52 -16.24
C THR A 167 -10.40 8.74 -15.39
#